data_AF-A0A8B3CST5-F1
#
_entry.id   AF-A0A8B3CST5-F1
#
_cell.length_a   1.000
_cell.length_b   1.000
_cell.length_c   1.000
_cell.angle_alpha   90.00
_cell.angle_beta   90.00
_cell.angle_gamma   90.00
#
_symmetry.space_group_name_H-M   'P 1'
#
loop_
_entity.id
_entity.type
_entity.pdbx_description
1 polymer ?
#
loop_
_entity_poly.entity_id
_entity_poly.type
_entity_poly.pdbx_seq_one_letter_code
_entity_poly.pdbx_strand_id
1 'polypeptide(L)'
;MITKRENLHKNGLIIFSIVFTAAGFLWGVLYFILGFPQAAVIPGGYAVLSLLSLLFVFGTGKYLVFRFLQLLLILILPILLQMSLGGFENSGAVVIWAILSPLGALSFSPIRHGLIWFGLFIFVLIFAGVAEFQTKLPATEVESNLRILFFVINMMGAGSLTFFSLFYFISKNKEEHDRAENLLLNILPAPIAERLKRNPSTIADGYQMVSILFADIENFTVISQKVSPEALVHFLNDVFTHFDVLAEKYEMEKIKTIGDAYMAVSGIPMADQNHAEDAMQMALEMQRFIKTMQDPTGKDVRIRIGIHSGPVVAGVIGRKKFAYDLWGDAVNTASRLESHGIPGRIQISETTYELLRDRTKIETSRTVDVKGKGLMTTYLSYE
;
A
#
# COMPACT_ATOMS: atom_id res chain seq x y z
N MET A 1 4.80 2.51 -12.05
CA MET A 1 5.38 2.45 -10.68
C MET A 1 6.91 2.38 -10.67
N ILE A 2 7.55 1.50 -11.45
CA ILE A 2 9.03 1.33 -11.49
C ILE A 2 9.76 2.67 -11.79
N THR A 3 9.29 3.42 -12.80
CA THR A 3 9.83 4.73 -13.18
C THR A 3 9.69 5.81 -12.08
N LYS A 4 8.64 5.74 -11.24
CA LYS A 4 8.42 6.72 -10.15
C LYS A 4 9.41 6.47 -9.00
N ARG A 5 9.67 5.21 -8.66
CA ARG A 5 10.66 4.81 -7.65
C ARG A 5 12.09 5.15 -8.09
N GLU A 6 12.43 4.88 -9.35
CA GLU A 6 13.73 5.27 -9.91
C GLU A 6 13.93 6.79 -9.92
N ASN A 7 12.90 7.57 -10.27
CA ASN A 7 12.97 9.03 -10.25
C ASN A 7 13.06 9.59 -8.82
N LEU A 8 12.36 8.99 -7.85
CA LEU A 8 12.49 9.34 -6.43
C LEU A 8 13.91 9.09 -5.90
N HIS A 9 14.51 7.95 -6.22
CA HIS A 9 15.89 7.64 -5.81
C HIS A 9 16.88 8.62 -6.46
N LYS A 10 16.68 8.95 -7.75
CA LYS A 10 17.52 9.93 -8.47
C LYS A 10 17.43 11.32 -7.85
N ASN A 11 16.22 11.82 -7.63
CA ASN A 11 15.99 13.15 -7.06
C ASN A 11 16.51 13.24 -5.62
N GLY A 12 16.32 12.18 -4.82
CA GLY A 12 16.83 12.13 -3.44
C GLY A 12 18.35 12.25 -3.37
N LEU A 13 19.09 11.51 -4.22
CA LEU A 13 20.55 11.59 -4.24
C LEU A 13 21.06 12.93 -4.77
N ILE A 14 20.37 13.54 -5.74
CA ILE A 14 20.72 14.87 -6.25
C ILE A 14 20.56 15.92 -5.15
N ILE A 15 19.43 15.92 -4.43
CA ILE A 15 19.20 16.85 -3.31
C ILE A 15 20.25 16.64 -2.22
N PHE A 16 20.51 15.38 -1.86
CA PHE A 16 21.55 15.03 -0.89
C PHE A 16 22.93 15.58 -1.30
N SER A 17 23.31 15.37 -2.57
CA SER A 17 24.59 15.86 -3.10
C SER A 17 24.67 17.39 -3.11
N ILE A 18 23.58 18.11 -3.39
CA ILE A 18 23.54 19.58 -3.32
C ILE A 18 23.79 20.07 -1.89
N VAL A 19 23.09 19.49 -0.91
CA VAL A 19 23.24 19.85 0.51
C VAL A 19 24.66 19.58 0.99
N PHE A 20 25.22 18.41 0.65
CA PHE A 20 26.57 18.03 1.04
C PHE A 20 27.65 18.86 0.31
N THR A 21 27.40 19.28 -0.92
CA THR A 21 28.27 20.22 -1.64
C THR A 21 28.35 21.55 -0.90
N ALA A 22 27.21 22.11 -0.49
CA ALA A 22 27.17 23.34 0.29
C ALA A 22 27.86 23.18 1.65
N ALA A 23 27.62 22.06 2.34
CA ALA A 23 28.31 21.74 3.59
C ALA A 23 29.83 21.63 3.40
N GLY A 24 30.29 21.01 2.31
CA GLY A 24 31.72 20.91 1.97
C GLY A 24 32.38 22.28 1.79
N PHE A 25 31.72 23.22 1.11
CA PHE A 25 32.20 24.60 1.01
C PHE A 25 32.29 25.27 2.39
N LEU A 26 31.25 25.14 3.20
CA LEU A 26 31.20 25.75 4.54
C LEU A 26 32.31 25.22 5.46
N TRP A 27 32.52 23.90 5.47
CA TRP A 27 33.60 23.29 6.23
C TRP A 27 34.98 23.64 5.67
N GLY A 28 35.16 23.74 4.35
CA GLY A 28 36.41 24.21 3.74
C GLY A 28 36.77 25.62 4.19
N VAL A 29 35.81 26.54 4.17
CA VAL A 29 36.02 27.91 4.67
C VAL A 29 36.33 27.90 6.17
N LEU A 30 35.61 27.11 6.97
CA LEU A 30 35.82 27.01 8.41
C LEU A 30 37.25 26.54 8.75
N TYR A 31 37.72 25.45 8.14
CA TYR A 31 39.09 24.95 8.38
C TYR A 31 40.15 25.96 7.94
N PHE A 32 39.90 26.72 6.87
CA PHE A 32 40.82 27.78 6.42
C PHE A 32 40.93 28.92 7.45
N ILE A 33 39.79 29.38 7.96
CA ILE A 33 39.73 30.45 8.98
C ILE A 33 40.38 30.00 10.29
N LEU A 34 40.21 28.72 10.67
CA LEU A 34 40.79 28.13 11.87
C LEU A 34 42.31 27.84 11.75
N GLY A 35 42.94 28.17 10.62
CA GLY A 35 44.39 28.03 10.43
C GLY A 35 44.85 26.67 9.89
N PHE A 36 43.94 25.86 9.33
CA PHE A 36 44.25 24.54 8.77
C PHE A 36 44.07 24.51 7.24
N PRO A 37 44.91 25.22 6.45
CA PRO A 37 44.71 25.33 5.00
C PRO A 37 44.83 23.99 4.26
N GLN A 38 45.70 23.07 4.70
CA GLN A 38 45.81 21.74 4.11
C GLN A 38 44.54 20.91 4.32
N ALA A 39 43.98 20.95 5.54
CA ALA A 39 42.72 20.28 5.86
C ALA A 39 41.55 20.91 5.10
N ALA A 40 41.53 22.23 4.92
CA ALA A 40 40.49 22.97 4.22
C ALA A 40 40.31 22.57 2.74
N VAL A 41 41.40 22.20 2.07
CA VAL A 41 41.37 21.76 0.66
C VAL A 41 40.53 20.49 0.48
N ILE A 42 40.39 19.67 1.51
CA ILE A 42 39.71 18.36 1.40
C ILE A 42 38.18 18.52 1.30
N PRO A 43 37.46 19.16 2.24
CA PRO A 43 36.03 19.43 2.10
C PRO A 43 35.73 20.47 1.00
N GLY A 44 36.63 21.42 0.74
CA GLY A 44 36.49 22.32 -0.41
C GLY A 44 36.60 21.57 -1.76
N GLY A 45 37.57 20.67 -1.87
CA GLY A 45 37.76 19.79 -3.02
C GLY A 45 36.61 18.82 -3.21
N TYR A 46 36.05 18.28 -2.12
CA TYR A 46 34.80 17.52 -2.15
C TYR A 46 33.68 18.32 -2.81
N ALA A 47 33.48 19.56 -2.39
CA ALA A 47 32.42 20.39 -2.91
C ALA A 47 32.59 20.63 -4.42
N VAL A 48 33.81 20.89 -4.87
CA VAL A 48 34.11 21.03 -6.30
C VAL A 48 33.86 19.72 -7.07
N LEU A 49 34.39 18.58 -6.60
CA LEU A 49 34.22 17.29 -7.26
C LEU A 49 32.74 16.85 -7.27
N SER A 50 32.03 17.12 -6.18
CA SER A 50 30.59 16.84 -6.07
C SER A 50 29.80 17.71 -7.05
N LEU A 51 30.09 19.01 -7.14
CA LEU A 51 29.48 19.91 -8.11
C LEU A 51 29.75 19.47 -9.56
N LEU A 52 30.99 19.08 -9.87
CA LEU A 52 31.34 18.55 -11.20
C LEU A 52 30.57 17.27 -11.51
N SER A 53 30.41 16.38 -10.54
CA SER A 53 29.62 15.16 -10.71
C SER A 53 28.13 15.45 -10.91
N LEU A 54 27.59 16.49 -10.26
CA LEU A 54 26.22 16.98 -10.46
C LEU A 54 26.04 17.54 -11.87
N LEU A 55 26.93 18.42 -12.32
CA LEU A 55 26.91 18.95 -13.69
C LEU A 55 27.03 17.84 -14.74
N PHE A 56 27.87 16.84 -14.47
CA PHE A 56 28.02 15.66 -15.32
C PHE A 56 26.71 14.85 -15.42
N VAL A 57 25.97 14.64 -14.32
CA VAL A 57 24.72 13.88 -14.38
C VAL A 57 23.61 14.67 -15.07
N PHE A 58 23.57 16.00 -14.90
CA PHE A 58 22.64 16.86 -15.64
C PHE A 58 22.94 16.89 -17.14
N GLY A 59 24.22 16.89 -17.54
CA GLY A 59 24.63 16.90 -18.95
C GLY A 59 24.55 15.54 -19.66
N THR A 60 24.79 14.43 -18.96
CA THR A 60 24.93 13.10 -19.59
C THR A 60 23.83 12.10 -19.23
N GLY A 61 23.04 12.36 -18.18
CA GLY A 61 22.05 11.41 -17.65
C GLY A 61 22.62 10.13 -17.02
N LYS A 62 23.97 9.99 -16.92
CA LYS A 62 24.64 8.76 -16.44
C LYS A 62 24.61 8.64 -14.91
N TYR A 63 23.43 8.35 -14.36
CA TYR A 63 23.20 8.30 -12.91
C TYR A 63 24.05 7.26 -12.15
N LEU A 64 24.35 6.11 -12.76
CA LEU A 64 25.14 5.07 -12.10
C LEU A 64 26.56 5.54 -11.76
N VAL A 65 27.19 6.30 -12.68
CA VAL A 65 28.53 6.86 -12.49
C VAL A 65 28.49 7.96 -11.43
N PHE A 66 27.49 8.84 -11.49
CA PHE A 66 27.28 9.88 -10.47
C PHE A 66 27.14 9.28 -9.06
N ARG A 67 26.28 8.27 -8.92
CA ARG A 67 26.08 7.57 -7.64
C ARG A 67 27.37 6.93 -7.15
N PHE A 68 28.10 6.23 -8.01
CA PHE A 68 29.37 5.61 -7.64
C PHE A 68 30.38 6.66 -7.14
N LEU A 69 30.54 7.77 -7.88
CA LEU A 69 31.45 8.85 -7.51
C LEU A 69 31.06 9.47 -6.16
N GLN A 70 29.78 9.76 -5.93
CA GLN A 70 29.32 10.32 -4.66
C GLN A 70 29.63 9.39 -3.47
N LEU A 71 29.31 8.09 -3.61
CA LEU A 71 29.58 7.10 -2.55
C LEU A 71 31.08 6.93 -2.29
N LEU A 72 31.91 6.99 -3.34
CA LEU A 72 33.36 6.93 -3.23
C LEU A 72 33.92 8.16 -2.52
N LEU A 73 33.45 9.36 -2.88
CA LEU A 73 33.86 10.62 -2.27
C LEU A 73 33.52 10.63 -0.78
N ILE A 74 32.27 10.28 -0.42
CA ILE A 74 31.82 10.19 0.98
C ILE A 74 32.63 9.16 1.77
N LEU A 75 33.05 8.07 1.12
CA LEU A 75 33.85 7.04 1.76
C LEU A 75 35.29 7.52 2.03
N ILE A 76 35.96 8.15 1.06
CA ILE A 76 37.41 8.40 1.11
C ILE A 76 37.77 9.73 1.79
N LEU A 77 37.00 10.78 1.56
CA LEU A 77 37.36 12.13 1.99
C LEU A 77 37.45 12.32 3.51
N PRO A 78 36.54 11.74 4.33
CA PRO A 78 36.69 11.81 5.78
C PRO A 78 38.02 11.21 6.28
N ILE A 79 38.53 10.16 5.63
CA ILE A 79 39.84 9.58 5.98
C ILE A 79 40.96 10.53 5.61
N LEU A 80 40.93 11.11 4.40
CA LEU A 80 41.97 12.07 3.99
C LEU A 80 41.99 13.28 4.94
N LEU A 81 40.82 13.78 5.33
CA LEU A 81 40.70 14.89 6.28
C LEU A 81 41.24 14.51 7.66
N GLN A 82 40.92 13.32 8.14
CA GLN A 82 41.47 12.79 9.39
C GLN A 82 43.01 12.75 9.36
N MET A 83 43.59 12.18 8.30
CA MET A 83 45.04 12.06 8.17
C MET A 83 45.73 13.42 8.10
N SER A 84 45.10 14.41 7.43
CA SER A 84 45.63 15.79 7.35
C SER A 84 45.61 16.53 8.70
N LEU A 85 44.70 16.16 9.61
CA LEU A 85 44.59 16.76 10.94
C LEU A 85 45.47 16.04 11.98
N GLY A 86 46.18 14.97 11.60
CA GLY A 86 47.08 14.25 12.49
C GLY A 86 46.41 13.10 13.25
N GLY A 87 45.29 12.55 12.74
CA GLY A 87 44.75 11.27 13.19
C GLY A 87 43.33 11.31 13.78
N PHE A 88 42.87 10.16 14.29
CA PHE A 88 41.48 9.99 14.78
C PHE A 88 41.16 10.98 15.90
N GLU A 89 42.05 11.12 16.88
CA GLU A 89 41.83 11.99 18.04
C GLU A 89 41.86 13.46 17.63
N ASN A 90 42.91 13.91 16.93
CA ASN A 90 43.06 15.32 16.54
C ASN A 90 41.95 15.83 15.62
N SER A 91 41.42 14.96 14.75
CA SER A 91 40.33 15.31 13.84
C SER A 91 38.94 15.30 14.50
N GLY A 92 38.83 14.91 15.78
CA GLY A 92 37.54 14.72 16.42
C GLY A 92 36.71 13.63 15.74
N ALA A 93 37.34 12.51 15.38
CA ALA A 93 36.71 11.35 14.76
C ALA A 93 35.90 11.65 13.48
N VAL A 94 36.36 12.59 12.64
CA VAL A 94 35.67 13.00 11.40
C VAL A 94 35.39 11.84 10.43
N VAL A 95 36.15 10.75 10.51
CA VAL A 95 35.91 9.51 9.75
C VAL A 95 34.52 8.90 9.96
N ILE A 96 33.83 9.22 11.05
CA ILE A 96 32.46 8.74 11.30
C ILE A 96 31.51 9.09 10.14
N TRP A 97 31.75 10.20 9.44
CA TRP A 97 30.98 10.61 8.26
C TRP A 97 31.05 9.60 7.10
N ALA A 98 32.08 8.76 7.03
CA ALA A 98 32.21 7.74 5.99
C ALA A 98 31.12 6.64 6.09
N ILE A 99 30.43 6.50 7.23
CA ILE A 99 29.27 5.61 7.38
C ILE A 99 28.11 5.98 6.45
N LEU A 100 28.05 7.24 6.00
CA LEU A 100 27.04 7.68 5.06
C LEU A 100 27.19 7.04 3.68
N SER A 101 28.38 6.52 3.33
CA SER A 101 28.58 5.80 2.07
C SER A 101 27.79 4.49 2.02
N PRO A 102 27.95 3.53 2.95
CA PRO A 102 27.11 2.33 2.96
C PRO A 102 25.62 2.64 3.17
N LEU A 103 25.27 3.65 3.96
CA LEU A 103 23.86 4.08 4.13
C LEU A 103 23.27 4.65 2.83
N GLY A 104 24.01 5.49 2.12
CA GLY A 104 23.64 6.00 0.81
C GLY A 104 23.51 4.87 -0.23
N ALA A 105 24.40 3.88 -0.17
CA ALA A 105 24.32 2.70 -1.02
C ALA A 105 23.04 1.88 -0.77
N LEU A 106 22.64 1.69 0.50
CA LEU A 106 21.38 1.03 0.86
C LEU A 106 20.14 1.82 0.41
N SER A 107 20.19 3.15 0.50
CA SER A 107 19.07 4.03 0.13
C SER A 107 18.86 4.12 -1.38
N PHE A 108 19.95 4.13 -2.17
CA PHE A 108 19.89 4.43 -3.60
C PHE A 108 20.30 3.28 -4.52
N SER A 109 20.61 2.10 -3.97
CA SER A 109 21.01 0.90 -4.72
C SER A 109 20.34 -0.37 -4.17
N PRO A 110 20.39 -1.49 -4.92
CA PRO A 110 19.97 -2.78 -4.38
C PRO A 110 20.75 -3.14 -3.11
N ILE A 111 20.08 -3.81 -2.16
CA ILE A 111 20.62 -4.16 -0.83
C ILE A 111 22.02 -4.79 -0.89
N ARG A 112 22.27 -5.65 -1.89
CA ARG A 112 23.59 -6.30 -2.11
C ARG A 112 24.74 -5.30 -2.25
N HIS A 113 24.51 -4.17 -2.91
CA HIS A 113 25.54 -3.13 -3.06
C HIS A 113 25.83 -2.44 -1.74
N GLY A 114 24.81 -2.23 -0.89
CA GLY A 114 25.00 -1.69 0.45
C GLY A 114 25.98 -2.51 1.30
N LEU A 115 25.88 -3.83 1.23
CA LEU A 115 26.81 -4.74 1.92
C LEU A 115 28.26 -4.63 1.40
N ILE A 116 28.43 -4.46 0.08
CA ILE A 116 29.76 -4.26 -0.52
C ILE A 116 30.38 -2.95 -0.02
N TRP A 117 29.62 -1.85 -0.06
CA TRP A 117 30.08 -0.54 0.43
C TRP A 117 30.35 -0.56 1.94
N PHE A 118 29.61 -1.36 2.71
CA PHE A 118 29.87 -1.56 4.14
C PHE A 118 31.19 -2.31 4.37
N GLY A 119 31.45 -3.36 3.58
CA GLY A 119 32.75 -4.05 3.58
C GLY A 119 33.91 -3.11 3.22
N LEU A 120 33.74 -2.26 2.21
CA LEU A 120 34.73 -1.23 1.84
C LEU A 120 34.92 -0.20 2.96
N PHE A 121 33.86 0.23 3.63
CA PHE A 121 33.94 1.11 4.79
C PHE A 121 34.78 0.50 5.92
N ILE A 122 34.51 -0.75 6.29
CA ILE A 122 35.31 -1.47 7.30
C ILE A 122 36.77 -1.59 6.87
N PHE A 123 37.02 -1.97 5.61
CA PHE A 123 38.38 -2.11 5.08
C PHE A 123 39.16 -0.79 5.16
N VAL A 124 38.56 0.31 4.70
CA VAL A 124 39.21 1.63 4.70
C VAL A 124 39.43 2.13 6.13
N LEU A 125 38.50 1.86 7.06
CA LEU A 125 38.66 2.20 8.47
C LEU A 125 39.83 1.46 9.12
N ILE A 126 39.93 0.14 8.88
CA ILE A 126 41.06 -0.67 9.36
C ILE A 126 42.36 -0.18 8.76
N PHE A 127 42.39 0.07 7.45
CA PHE A 127 43.57 0.58 6.76
C PHE A 127 44.03 1.92 7.34
N ALA A 128 43.11 2.86 7.58
CA ALA A 128 43.41 4.15 8.20
C ALA A 128 43.98 3.97 9.63
N GLY A 129 43.39 3.07 10.43
CA GLY A 129 43.87 2.71 11.76
C GLY A 129 45.30 2.17 11.77
N VAL A 130 45.59 1.22 10.88
CA VAL A 130 46.92 0.63 10.73
C VAL A 130 47.93 1.66 10.22
N ALA A 131 47.54 2.49 9.25
CA ALA A 131 48.41 3.54 8.71
C ALA A 131 48.81 4.55 9.79
N GLU A 132 47.88 4.97 10.65
CA GLU A 132 48.15 5.88 11.76
C GLU A 132 49.08 5.26 12.82
N PHE A 133 48.94 3.95 13.10
CA PHE A 133 49.84 3.26 14.02
C PHE A 133 51.28 3.16 13.50
N GLN A 134 51.45 2.98 12.19
CA GLN A 134 52.76 2.76 11.57
C GLN A 134 53.48 4.05 11.16
N THR A 135 52.73 5.11 10.85
CA THR A 135 53.30 6.36 10.33
C THR A 135 53.20 7.47 11.36
N LYS A 136 54.28 8.24 11.54
CA LYS A 136 54.21 9.52 12.24
C LYS A 136 53.48 10.50 11.33
N LEU A 137 52.19 10.69 11.56
CA LEU A 137 51.38 11.67 10.86
C LEU A 137 51.92 13.10 11.13
N PRO A 138 51.62 14.07 10.24
CA PRO A 138 52.00 15.47 10.45
C PRO A 138 51.52 15.97 11.82
N ALA A 139 52.40 16.66 12.54
CA ALA A 139 52.12 17.22 13.86
C ALA A 139 51.30 18.52 13.75
N THR A 140 50.07 18.41 13.23
CA THR A 140 49.11 19.50 13.26
C THR A 140 48.55 19.58 14.67
N GLU A 141 49.05 20.52 15.49
CA GLU A 141 48.56 20.70 16.86
C GLU A 141 47.20 21.41 16.85
N VAL A 142 46.13 20.62 16.95
CA VAL A 142 44.77 21.13 17.15
C VAL A 142 44.55 21.37 18.64
N GLU A 143 44.16 22.58 19.02
CA GLU A 143 43.83 22.96 20.40
C GLU A 143 42.79 22.01 21.01
N SER A 144 42.95 21.65 22.28
CA SER A 144 42.08 20.69 22.97
C SER A 144 40.60 21.09 22.93
N ASN A 145 40.29 22.38 23.10
CA ASN A 145 38.92 22.88 23.04
C ASN A 145 38.29 22.65 21.67
N LEU A 146 39.05 22.88 20.61
CA LEU A 146 38.60 22.70 19.23
C LEU A 146 38.45 21.22 18.87
N ARG A 147 39.34 20.36 19.38
CA ARG A 147 39.23 18.90 19.22
C ARG A 147 37.94 18.35 19.83
N ILE A 148 37.60 18.78 21.04
CA ILE A 148 36.35 18.40 21.72
C ILE A 148 35.15 18.92 20.92
N LEU A 149 35.20 20.17 20.45
CA LEU A 149 34.13 20.73 19.63
C LEU A 149 33.89 19.94 18.34
N PHE A 150 34.95 19.61 17.59
CA PHE A 150 34.85 18.78 16.40
C PHE A 150 34.31 17.39 16.70
N PHE A 151 34.77 16.76 17.79
CA PHE A 151 34.27 15.46 18.22
C PHE A 151 32.76 15.49 18.47
N VAL A 152 32.27 16.48 19.23
CA VAL A 152 30.83 16.63 19.54
C VAL A 152 30.03 16.89 18.26
N ILE A 153 30.47 17.80 17.39
CA ILE A 153 29.75 18.14 16.14
C ILE A 153 29.72 16.94 15.18
N ASN A 154 30.83 16.21 15.02
CA ASN A 154 30.89 15.05 14.15
C ASN A 154 30.01 13.90 14.66
N MET A 155 30.04 13.63 15.96
CA MET A 155 29.18 12.63 16.60
C MET A 155 27.70 12.98 16.46
N MET A 156 27.33 14.23 16.77
CA MET A 156 25.95 14.70 16.64
C MET A 156 25.48 14.69 15.18
N GLY A 157 26.30 15.19 14.25
CA GLY A 157 25.95 15.29 12.85
C GLY A 157 25.77 13.92 12.19
N ALA A 158 26.80 13.07 12.26
CA ALA A 158 26.75 11.74 11.66
C ALA A 158 25.73 10.83 12.37
N GLY A 159 25.64 10.91 13.71
CA GLY A 159 24.66 10.16 14.49
C GLY A 159 23.22 10.56 14.17
N SER A 160 22.91 11.86 14.15
CA SER A 160 21.57 12.36 13.80
C SER A 160 21.18 11.96 12.38
N LEU A 161 22.08 12.15 11.41
CA LEU A 161 21.78 11.81 10.02
C LEU A 161 21.57 10.31 9.84
N THR A 162 22.34 9.48 10.53
CA THR A 162 22.15 8.02 10.53
C THR A 162 20.80 7.64 11.14
N PHE A 163 20.45 8.20 12.31
CA PHE A 163 19.18 7.95 12.98
C PHE A 163 17.98 8.37 12.12
N PHE A 164 17.97 9.60 11.59
CA PHE A 164 16.87 10.10 10.76
C PHE A 164 16.76 9.35 9.43
N SER A 165 17.87 8.90 8.85
CA SER A 165 17.86 8.05 7.65
C SER A 165 17.22 6.69 7.93
N LEU A 166 17.58 6.05 9.05
CA LEU A 166 16.98 4.79 9.47
C LEU A 166 15.50 4.96 9.79
N PHE A 167 15.14 6.01 10.53
CA PHE A 167 13.76 6.35 10.87
C PHE A 167 12.91 6.56 9.60
N TYR A 168 13.42 7.32 8.63
CA TYR A 168 12.76 7.52 7.34
C TYR A 168 12.55 6.20 6.60
N PHE A 169 13.57 5.35 6.51
CA PHE A 169 13.49 4.06 5.82
C PHE A 169 12.47 3.11 6.46
N ILE A 170 12.50 2.98 7.79
CA ILE A 170 11.55 2.14 8.54
C ILE A 170 10.13 2.67 8.35
N SER A 171 9.92 3.97 8.54
CA SER A 171 8.60 4.60 8.39
C SER A 171 8.06 4.41 6.98
N LYS A 172 8.91 4.58 5.97
CA LYS A 172 8.52 4.43 4.57
C LYS A 172 8.19 2.99 4.22
N ASN A 173 8.97 2.01 4.70
CA ASN A 173 8.66 0.60 4.49
C ASN A 173 7.36 0.20 5.17
N LYS A 174 7.10 0.71 6.37
CA LYS A 174 5.83 0.47 7.07
C LYS A 174 4.64 1.02 6.29
N GLU A 175 4.72 2.27 5.83
CA GLU A 175 3.67 2.89 5.02
C GLU A 175 3.37 2.10 3.74
N GLU A 176 4.40 1.66 3.02
CA GLU A 176 4.21 0.86 1.80
C GLU A 176 3.67 -0.55 2.11
N HIS A 177 4.03 -1.13 3.27
CA HIS A 177 3.47 -2.39 3.74
C HIS A 177 1.98 -2.27 4.08
N ASP A 178 1.62 -1.27 4.89
CA ASP A 178 0.24 -1.00 5.31
C ASP A 178 -0.66 -0.72 4.08
N ARG A 179 -0.14 0.03 3.09
CA ARG A 179 -0.87 0.25 1.82
C ARG A 179 -1.08 -1.04 1.02
N ALA A 180 -0.07 -1.89 0.93
CA ALA A 180 -0.18 -3.16 0.23
C ALA A 180 -1.18 -4.10 0.93
N GLU A 181 -1.19 -4.09 2.26
CA GLU A 181 -2.13 -4.84 3.08
C GLU A 181 -3.57 -4.33 2.91
N ASN A 182 -3.79 -3.02 3.01
CA ASN A 182 -5.13 -2.44 2.81
C ASN A 182 -5.68 -2.73 1.41
N LEU A 183 -4.84 -2.68 0.37
CA LEU A 183 -5.26 -3.04 -0.99
C LEU A 183 -5.65 -4.52 -1.12
N LEU A 184 -5.01 -5.41 -0.37
CA LEU A 184 -5.38 -6.82 -0.34
C LEU A 184 -6.71 -7.03 0.39
N LEU A 185 -6.91 -6.36 1.52
CA LEU A 185 -8.12 -6.41 2.33
C LEU A 185 -9.34 -5.79 1.62
N ASN A 186 -9.12 -4.85 0.70
CA ASN A 186 -10.19 -4.31 -0.16
C ASN A 186 -10.70 -5.31 -1.21
N ILE A 187 -10.01 -6.43 -1.43
CA ILE A 187 -10.34 -7.44 -2.45
C ILE A 187 -10.76 -8.76 -1.81
N LEU A 188 -10.23 -9.06 -0.63
CA LEU A 188 -10.43 -10.34 0.06
C LEU A 188 -10.79 -10.09 1.53
N PRO A 189 -11.71 -10.91 2.09
CA PRO A 189 -11.98 -10.87 3.52
C PRO A 189 -10.71 -11.12 4.33
N ALA A 190 -10.55 -10.43 5.47
CA ALA A 190 -9.33 -10.49 6.27
C ALA A 190 -8.87 -11.92 6.65
N PRO A 191 -9.75 -12.84 7.08
CA PRO A 191 -9.36 -14.22 7.37
C PRO A 191 -8.81 -14.97 6.15
N ILE A 192 -9.37 -14.69 4.96
CA ILE A 192 -8.99 -15.31 3.69
C ILE A 192 -7.64 -14.76 3.20
N ALA A 193 -7.43 -13.43 3.33
CA ALA A 193 -6.17 -12.77 3.02
C ALA A 193 -5.02 -13.33 3.87
N GLU A 194 -5.22 -13.47 5.18
CA GLU A 194 -4.23 -14.05 6.11
C GLU A 194 -3.88 -15.49 5.76
N ARG A 195 -4.88 -16.31 5.41
CA ARG A 195 -4.66 -17.69 5.00
C ARG A 195 -3.82 -17.78 3.72
N LEU A 196 -4.10 -16.96 2.71
CA LEU A 196 -3.31 -16.91 1.47
C LEU A 196 -1.87 -16.45 1.71
N LYS A 197 -1.66 -15.46 2.59
CA LYS A 197 -0.31 -15.00 2.96
C LYS A 197 0.51 -16.14 3.58
N ARG A 198 -0.11 -16.94 4.45
CA ARG A 198 0.55 -18.07 5.13
C ARG A 198 0.79 -19.26 4.21
N ASN A 199 -0.19 -19.61 3.38
CA ASN A 199 -0.10 -20.72 2.46
C ASN A 199 -0.85 -20.39 1.16
N PRO A 200 -0.15 -20.12 0.04
CA PRO A 200 -0.76 -19.75 -1.24
C PRO A 200 -1.37 -20.95 -1.98
N SER A 201 -2.03 -21.86 -1.24
CA SER A 201 -2.79 -22.99 -1.77
C SER A 201 -4.23 -22.59 -2.08
N THR A 202 -4.95 -23.44 -2.81
CA THR A 202 -6.39 -23.28 -3.06
C THR A 202 -7.16 -23.14 -1.75
N ILE A 203 -7.97 -22.09 -1.64
CA ILE A 203 -8.94 -21.90 -0.55
C ILE A 203 -10.31 -22.31 -1.08
N ALA A 204 -10.92 -23.28 -0.41
CA ALA A 204 -12.28 -23.74 -0.65
C ALA A 204 -12.87 -24.20 0.69
N ASP A 205 -13.83 -23.45 1.20
CA ASP A 205 -14.49 -23.66 2.47
C ASP A 205 -15.99 -23.90 2.24
N GLY A 206 -16.54 -24.94 2.85
CA GLY A 206 -17.95 -25.29 2.74
C GLY A 206 -18.76 -24.68 3.87
N TYR A 207 -19.85 -24.00 3.54
CA TYR A 207 -20.79 -23.40 4.49
C TYR A 207 -22.17 -24.04 4.30
N GLN A 208 -22.74 -24.59 5.38
CA GLN A 208 -23.98 -25.35 5.31
C GLN A 208 -25.23 -24.47 5.18
N MET A 209 -25.19 -23.29 5.78
CA MET A 209 -26.31 -22.34 5.78
C MET A 209 -25.78 -20.92 5.75
N VAL A 210 -26.09 -20.20 4.68
CA VAL A 210 -25.79 -18.78 4.46
C VAL A 210 -26.99 -18.14 3.78
N SER A 211 -27.13 -16.82 3.83
CA SER A 211 -28.18 -16.10 3.07
C SER A 211 -27.55 -15.24 1.99
N ILE A 212 -27.92 -15.52 0.74
CA ILE A 212 -27.38 -14.88 -0.45
C ILE A 212 -28.43 -13.89 -0.96
N LEU A 213 -28.00 -12.65 -1.16
CA LEU A 213 -28.78 -11.56 -1.71
C LEU A 213 -28.27 -11.23 -3.12
N PHE A 214 -29.19 -11.18 -4.08
CA PHE A 214 -28.99 -10.57 -5.38
C PHE A 214 -29.91 -9.36 -5.52
N ALA A 215 -29.37 -8.23 -5.94
CA ALA A 215 -30.15 -7.04 -6.29
C ALA A 215 -29.78 -6.58 -7.71
N ASP A 216 -30.76 -6.23 -8.54
CA ASP A 216 -30.53 -5.81 -9.93
C ASP A 216 -31.38 -4.59 -10.29
N ILE A 217 -30.82 -3.70 -11.11
CA ILE A 217 -31.47 -2.44 -11.52
C ILE A 217 -32.42 -2.70 -12.68
N GLU A 218 -33.70 -2.36 -12.49
CA GLU A 218 -34.69 -2.52 -13.55
C GLU A 218 -34.37 -1.60 -14.74
N ASN A 219 -34.52 -2.13 -15.97
CA ASN A 219 -34.35 -1.40 -17.22
C ASN A 219 -32.94 -0.82 -17.44
N PHE A 220 -31.91 -1.31 -16.75
CA PHE A 220 -30.54 -0.85 -16.92
C PHE A 220 -30.06 -0.88 -18.37
N THR A 221 -30.41 -1.93 -19.13
CA THR A 221 -30.05 -2.02 -20.56
C THR A 221 -30.57 -0.81 -21.34
N VAL A 222 -31.80 -0.34 -21.06
CA VAL A 222 -32.39 0.84 -21.72
C VAL A 222 -31.68 2.12 -21.28
N ILE A 223 -31.30 2.23 -20.01
CA ILE A 223 -30.54 3.37 -19.47
C ILE A 223 -29.18 3.44 -20.18
N SER A 224 -28.45 2.33 -20.22
CA SER A 224 -27.09 2.23 -20.79
C SER A 224 -27.00 2.63 -22.27
N GLN A 225 -28.09 2.51 -23.02
CA GLN A 225 -28.18 2.91 -24.42
C GLN A 225 -28.41 4.42 -24.62
N LYS A 226 -28.86 5.13 -23.58
CA LYS A 226 -29.32 6.53 -23.67
C LYS A 226 -28.38 7.53 -23.00
N VAL A 227 -27.44 7.06 -22.20
CA VAL A 227 -26.57 7.91 -21.38
C VAL A 227 -25.11 7.74 -21.78
N SER A 228 -24.26 8.71 -21.44
CA SER A 228 -22.83 8.56 -21.69
C SER A 228 -22.23 7.47 -20.79
N PRO A 229 -21.13 6.80 -21.22
CA PRO A 229 -20.46 5.81 -20.39
C PRO A 229 -20.02 6.37 -19.02
N GLU A 230 -19.58 7.63 -18.99
CA GLU A 230 -19.19 8.32 -17.75
C GLU A 230 -20.38 8.48 -16.80
N ALA A 231 -21.51 8.98 -17.28
CA ALA A 231 -22.72 9.14 -16.46
C ALA A 231 -23.25 7.78 -15.96
N LEU A 232 -23.17 6.73 -16.79
CA LEU A 232 -23.57 5.38 -16.41
C LEU A 232 -22.72 4.82 -15.27
N VAL A 233 -21.39 4.98 -15.37
CA VAL A 233 -20.45 4.51 -14.34
C VAL A 233 -20.62 5.30 -13.04
N HIS A 234 -20.82 6.62 -13.11
CA HIS A 234 -21.11 7.43 -11.92
C HIS A 234 -22.41 6.98 -11.23
N PHE A 235 -23.48 6.76 -12.00
CA PHE A 235 -24.74 6.26 -11.45
C PHE A 235 -24.58 4.90 -10.76
N LEU A 236 -23.89 3.93 -11.40
CA LEU A 236 -23.60 2.65 -10.78
C LEU A 236 -22.74 2.79 -9.52
N ASN A 237 -21.75 3.69 -9.55
CA ASN A 237 -20.90 3.95 -8.40
C ASN A 237 -21.71 4.50 -7.22
N ASP A 238 -22.62 5.44 -7.44
CA ASP A 238 -23.46 6.02 -6.38
C ASP A 238 -24.37 4.96 -5.74
N VAL A 239 -24.99 4.11 -6.57
CA VAL A 239 -25.84 3.01 -6.10
C VAL A 239 -25.02 2.00 -5.28
N PHE A 240 -23.94 1.48 -5.87
CA PHE A 240 -23.18 0.40 -5.24
C PHE A 240 -22.34 0.86 -4.06
N THR A 241 -21.89 2.12 -4.02
CA THR A 241 -21.22 2.67 -2.82
C THR A 241 -22.16 2.70 -1.64
N HIS A 242 -23.44 3.07 -1.85
CA HIS A 242 -24.41 3.02 -0.76
C HIS A 242 -24.72 1.58 -0.33
N PHE A 243 -24.80 0.65 -1.29
CA PHE A 243 -24.98 -0.76 -0.98
C PHE A 243 -23.79 -1.34 -0.20
N ASP A 244 -22.57 -0.89 -0.48
CA ASP A 244 -21.38 -1.27 0.29
C ASP A 244 -21.46 -0.78 1.75
N VAL A 245 -21.96 0.44 1.98
CA VAL A 245 -22.22 0.95 3.34
C VAL A 245 -23.26 0.10 4.08
N LEU A 246 -24.33 -0.31 3.38
CA LEU A 246 -25.32 -1.22 3.94
C LEU A 246 -24.73 -2.61 4.20
N ALA A 247 -23.84 -3.09 3.33
CA ALA A 247 -23.17 -4.36 3.51
C ALA A 247 -22.35 -4.38 4.81
N GLU A 248 -21.57 -3.33 5.05
CA GLU A 248 -20.81 -3.15 6.30
C GLU A 248 -21.73 -3.05 7.52
N LYS A 249 -22.84 -2.31 7.43
CA LYS A 249 -23.81 -2.13 8.53
C LYS A 249 -24.48 -3.44 8.96
N TYR A 250 -24.75 -4.33 8.01
CA TYR A 250 -25.45 -5.60 8.23
C TYR A 250 -24.52 -6.81 8.17
N GLU A 251 -23.21 -6.62 8.32
CA GLU A 251 -22.21 -7.70 8.31
C GLU A 251 -22.34 -8.64 7.08
N MET A 252 -22.75 -8.09 5.95
CA MET A 252 -22.87 -8.80 4.67
C MET A 252 -21.55 -8.69 3.93
N GLU A 253 -21.02 -9.82 3.48
CA GLU A 253 -19.85 -9.87 2.62
C GLU A 253 -20.26 -9.59 1.17
N LYS A 254 -19.76 -8.51 0.59
CA LYS A 254 -19.89 -8.24 -0.84
C LYS A 254 -19.05 -9.23 -1.63
N ILE A 255 -19.68 -10.00 -2.51
CA ILE A 255 -18.97 -10.96 -3.36
C ILE A 255 -18.48 -10.30 -4.64
N LYS A 256 -19.40 -9.74 -5.42
CA LYS A 256 -19.10 -9.11 -6.70
C LYS A 256 -20.29 -8.31 -7.22
N THR A 257 -20.01 -7.50 -8.23
CA THR A 257 -21.02 -6.98 -9.15
C THR A 257 -21.00 -7.77 -10.46
N ILE A 258 -22.15 -7.93 -11.09
CA ILE A 258 -22.31 -8.64 -12.37
C ILE A 258 -23.10 -7.71 -13.30
N GLY A 259 -22.40 -6.80 -13.97
CA GLY A 259 -23.05 -5.71 -14.68
C GLY A 259 -23.74 -4.76 -13.70
N ASP A 260 -25.07 -4.73 -13.75
CA ASP A 260 -26.01 -3.98 -12.91
C ASP A 260 -26.50 -4.76 -11.68
N ALA A 261 -26.14 -6.03 -11.55
CA ALA A 261 -26.45 -6.81 -10.37
C ALA A 261 -25.40 -6.67 -9.26
N TYR A 262 -25.86 -6.63 -8.02
CA TYR A 262 -25.09 -6.63 -6.79
C TYR A 262 -25.30 -7.95 -6.05
N MET A 263 -24.22 -8.65 -5.70
CA MET A 263 -24.26 -9.92 -4.98
C MET A 263 -23.55 -9.79 -3.63
N ALA A 264 -24.28 -10.08 -2.56
CA ALA A 264 -23.75 -10.13 -1.20
C ALA A 264 -24.30 -11.33 -0.44
N VAL A 265 -23.66 -11.68 0.66
CA VAL A 265 -23.98 -12.87 1.46
C VAL A 265 -23.70 -12.62 2.93
N SER A 266 -24.57 -13.10 3.81
CA SER A 266 -24.28 -13.18 5.25
C SER A 266 -24.08 -14.64 5.69
N GLY A 267 -23.33 -14.82 6.77
CA GLY A 267 -22.91 -16.12 7.31
C GLY A 267 -21.53 -16.58 6.83
N ILE A 268 -20.77 -15.71 6.16
CA ILE A 268 -19.37 -15.93 5.76
C ILE A 268 -18.54 -14.64 5.93
N PRO A 269 -17.19 -14.73 6.01
CA PRO A 269 -16.41 -15.95 6.22
C PRO A 269 -16.59 -16.54 7.63
N MET A 270 -17.13 -15.75 8.56
CA MET A 270 -17.58 -16.19 9.88
C MET A 270 -19.03 -16.63 9.82
N ALA A 271 -19.34 -17.76 10.45
CA ALA A 271 -20.74 -18.20 10.58
C ALA A 271 -21.50 -17.22 11.48
N ASP A 272 -22.70 -16.86 11.04
CA ASP A 272 -23.64 -16.04 11.79
C ASP A 272 -25.00 -16.75 11.82
N GLN A 273 -25.70 -16.65 12.95
CA GLN A 273 -27.03 -17.23 13.14
C GLN A 273 -28.15 -16.29 12.67
N ASN A 274 -27.89 -14.99 12.55
CA ASN A 274 -28.86 -14.00 12.10
C ASN A 274 -28.75 -13.71 10.60
N HIS A 275 -28.00 -14.54 9.85
CA HIS A 275 -27.64 -14.26 8.47
C HIS A 275 -28.82 -13.94 7.55
N ALA A 276 -29.98 -14.58 7.77
CA ALA A 276 -31.20 -14.31 7.02
C ALA A 276 -31.85 -12.97 7.39
N GLU A 277 -31.80 -12.59 8.67
CA GLU A 277 -32.31 -11.31 9.17
C GLU A 277 -31.47 -10.16 8.60
N ASP A 278 -30.15 -10.28 8.67
CA ASP A 278 -29.24 -9.24 8.17
C ASP A 278 -29.39 -9.02 6.67
N ALA A 279 -29.47 -10.10 5.89
CA ALA A 279 -29.76 -10.03 4.46
C ALA A 279 -31.11 -9.34 4.17
N MET A 280 -32.13 -9.62 4.99
CA MET A 280 -33.45 -9.03 4.83
C MET A 280 -33.47 -7.55 5.22
N GLN A 281 -32.82 -7.15 6.31
CA GLN A 281 -32.72 -5.75 6.73
C GLN A 281 -31.92 -4.91 5.71
N MET A 282 -30.82 -5.45 5.19
CA MET A 282 -30.07 -4.84 4.09
C MET A 282 -30.98 -4.63 2.87
N ALA A 283 -31.75 -5.64 2.47
CA ALA A 283 -32.66 -5.55 1.33
C ALA A 283 -33.74 -4.46 1.50
N LEU A 284 -34.30 -4.32 2.71
CA LEU A 284 -35.27 -3.27 3.01
C LEU A 284 -34.64 -1.88 2.88
N GLU A 285 -33.46 -1.66 3.44
CA GLU A 285 -32.76 -0.37 3.32
C GLU A 285 -32.31 -0.07 1.89
N MET A 286 -31.92 -1.07 1.11
CA MET A 286 -31.66 -0.91 -0.32
C MET A 286 -32.90 -0.40 -1.07
N GLN A 287 -34.08 -0.98 -0.82
CA GLN A 287 -35.33 -0.52 -1.43
C GLN A 287 -35.67 0.91 -1.03
N ARG A 288 -35.49 1.28 0.25
CA ARG A 288 -35.73 2.65 0.73
C ARG A 288 -34.79 3.65 0.07
N PHE A 289 -33.50 3.32 -0.03
CA PHE A 289 -32.51 4.19 -0.67
C PHE A 289 -32.81 4.38 -2.15
N ILE A 290 -33.05 3.30 -2.90
CA ILE A 290 -33.34 3.39 -4.34
C ILE A 290 -34.57 4.25 -4.63
N LYS A 291 -35.60 4.21 -3.79
CA LYS A 291 -36.80 5.08 -3.92
C LYS A 291 -36.47 6.58 -3.85
N THR A 292 -35.31 6.97 -3.34
CA THR A 292 -34.84 8.37 -3.28
C THR A 292 -33.98 8.78 -4.48
N MET A 293 -33.61 7.83 -5.36
CA MET A 293 -32.72 8.07 -6.49
C MET A 293 -33.47 8.23 -7.81
N GLN A 294 -32.89 9.03 -8.70
CA GLN A 294 -33.25 9.08 -10.11
C GLN A 294 -32.08 8.59 -10.96
N ASP A 295 -32.39 7.93 -12.07
CA ASP A 295 -31.40 7.57 -13.08
C ASP A 295 -30.88 8.81 -13.82
N PRO A 296 -29.80 8.70 -14.62
CA PRO A 296 -29.28 9.85 -15.37
C PRO A 296 -30.22 10.39 -16.46
N THR A 297 -31.37 9.74 -16.70
CA THR A 297 -32.44 10.22 -17.58
C THR A 297 -33.57 10.92 -16.81
N GLY A 298 -33.46 11.03 -15.49
CA GLY A 298 -34.42 11.68 -14.60
C GLY A 298 -35.62 10.82 -14.21
N LYS A 299 -35.54 9.49 -14.36
CA LYS A 299 -36.62 8.57 -13.99
C LYS A 299 -36.35 7.91 -12.64
N ASP A 300 -37.42 7.58 -11.93
CA ASP A 300 -37.34 6.84 -10.66
C ASP A 300 -36.70 5.46 -10.90
N VAL A 301 -35.78 5.10 -10.02
CA VAL A 301 -35.08 3.81 -10.08
C VAL A 301 -35.89 2.77 -9.32
N ARG A 302 -35.93 1.55 -9.85
CA ARG A 302 -36.47 0.37 -9.15
C ARG A 302 -35.47 -0.76 -9.24
N ILE A 303 -35.42 -1.57 -8.19
CA ILE A 303 -34.59 -2.77 -8.15
C ILE A 303 -35.46 -4.01 -7.89
N ARG A 304 -35.01 -5.15 -8.41
CA ARG A 304 -35.48 -6.48 -8.00
C ARG A 304 -34.49 -7.02 -6.99
N ILE A 305 -35.00 -7.63 -5.90
CA ILE A 305 -34.15 -8.30 -4.92
C ILE A 305 -34.61 -9.74 -4.75
N GLY A 306 -33.66 -10.67 -4.80
CA GLY A 306 -33.85 -12.09 -4.52
C GLY A 306 -32.97 -12.54 -3.34
N ILE A 307 -33.57 -13.23 -2.37
CA ILE A 307 -32.83 -13.79 -1.22
C ILE A 307 -33.09 -15.29 -1.08
N HIS A 308 -32.02 -16.08 -1.02
CA HIS A 308 -32.11 -17.51 -0.76
C HIS A 308 -31.12 -17.94 0.32
N SER A 309 -31.56 -18.86 1.18
CA SER A 309 -30.73 -19.43 2.24
C SER A 309 -30.46 -20.91 1.98
N GLY A 310 -29.19 -21.30 1.99
CA GLY A 310 -28.77 -22.67 1.70
C GLY A 310 -27.26 -22.87 1.70
N PRO A 311 -26.77 -24.08 1.35
CA PRO A 311 -25.35 -24.40 1.41
C PRO A 311 -24.57 -23.84 0.21
N VAL A 312 -23.33 -23.41 0.47
CA VAL A 312 -22.39 -22.92 -0.55
C VAL A 312 -20.97 -23.43 -0.30
N VAL A 313 -20.17 -23.38 -1.35
CA VAL A 313 -18.71 -23.44 -1.26
C VAL A 313 -18.19 -22.03 -1.55
N ALA A 314 -17.43 -21.46 -0.63
CA ALA A 314 -16.74 -20.19 -0.84
C ALA A 314 -15.25 -20.44 -1.03
N GLY A 315 -14.56 -19.60 -1.79
CA GLY A 315 -13.16 -19.85 -2.07
C GLY A 315 -12.53 -18.83 -2.99
N VAL A 316 -11.21 -18.95 -3.17
CA VAL A 316 -10.43 -18.03 -3.99
C VAL A 316 -9.99 -18.73 -5.27
N ILE A 317 -10.38 -18.18 -6.42
CA ILE A 317 -9.96 -18.65 -7.75
C ILE A 317 -9.02 -17.64 -8.41
N GLY A 318 -8.05 -18.17 -9.16
CA GLY A 318 -7.15 -17.40 -10.02
C GLY A 318 -5.70 -17.40 -9.54
N ARG A 319 -4.77 -17.04 -10.43
CA ARG A 319 -3.33 -16.89 -10.12
C ARG A 319 -2.83 -15.45 -10.10
N LYS A 320 -3.58 -14.51 -10.69
CA LYS A 320 -3.19 -13.10 -10.85
C LYS A 320 -4.33 -12.11 -10.55
N LYS A 321 -5.58 -12.52 -10.78
CA LYS A 321 -6.79 -11.81 -10.39
C LYS A 321 -7.55 -12.71 -9.43
N PHE A 322 -7.07 -12.77 -8.20
CA PHE A 322 -7.75 -13.52 -7.16
C PHE A 322 -9.14 -12.91 -6.96
N ALA A 323 -10.16 -13.77 -6.94
CA ALA A 323 -11.51 -13.39 -6.57
C ALA A 323 -12.00 -14.37 -5.52
N TYR A 324 -12.45 -13.84 -4.38
CA TYR A 324 -13.25 -14.62 -3.44
C TYR A 324 -14.67 -14.68 -3.99
N ASP A 325 -15.19 -15.89 -4.17
CA ASP A 325 -16.48 -16.09 -4.85
C ASP A 325 -17.21 -17.29 -4.24
N LEU A 326 -18.50 -17.42 -4.60
CA LEU A 326 -19.38 -18.48 -4.14
C LEU A 326 -19.80 -19.41 -5.28
N TRP A 327 -19.86 -20.70 -4.96
CA TRP A 327 -20.39 -21.74 -5.82
C TRP A 327 -21.39 -22.60 -5.08
N GLY A 328 -22.39 -23.09 -5.81
CA GLY A 328 -23.41 -23.96 -5.27
C GLY A 328 -24.76 -23.68 -5.90
N ASP A 329 -25.69 -24.61 -5.70
CA ASP A 329 -27.06 -24.47 -6.16
C ASP A 329 -27.79 -23.30 -5.48
N ALA A 330 -27.44 -22.98 -4.22
CA ALA A 330 -28.01 -21.85 -3.49
C ALA A 330 -27.77 -20.50 -4.21
N VAL A 331 -26.56 -20.29 -4.77
CA VAL A 331 -26.23 -19.08 -5.52
C VAL A 331 -27.13 -18.94 -6.76
N ASN A 332 -27.31 -20.02 -7.50
CA ASN A 332 -28.17 -20.05 -8.69
C ASN A 332 -29.63 -19.82 -8.33
N THR A 333 -30.10 -20.39 -7.21
CA THR A 333 -31.45 -20.17 -6.71
C THR A 333 -31.67 -18.71 -6.34
N ALA A 334 -30.77 -18.10 -5.57
CA ALA A 334 -30.83 -16.68 -5.21
C ALA A 334 -30.92 -15.75 -6.44
N SER A 335 -30.01 -15.96 -7.41
CA SER A 335 -30.01 -15.19 -8.66
C SER A 335 -31.33 -15.34 -9.43
N ARG A 336 -31.90 -16.55 -9.50
CA ARG A 336 -33.18 -16.75 -10.19
C ARG A 336 -34.36 -16.14 -9.44
N LEU A 337 -34.32 -16.07 -8.11
CA LEU A 337 -35.34 -15.37 -7.34
C LEU A 337 -35.32 -13.87 -7.62
N GLU A 338 -34.14 -13.28 -7.80
CA GLU A 338 -34.03 -11.89 -8.26
C GLU A 338 -34.65 -11.76 -9.66
N SER A 339 -34.25 -12.61 -10.61
CA SER A 339 -34.66 -12.43 -12.01
C SER A 339 -36.16 -12.65 -12.25
N HIS A 340 -36.82 -13.45 -11.41
CA HIS A 340 -38.29 -13.60 -11.39
C HIS A 340 -38.99 -12.68 -10.37
N GLY A 341 -38.21 -11.85 -9.68
CA GLY A 341 -38.67 -10.88 -8.70
C GLY A 341 -39.51 -9.78 -9.33
N ILE A 342 -40.34 -9.14 -8.51
CA ILE A 342 -41.15 -8.00 -8.93
C ILE A 342 -40.36 -6.73 -8.58
N PRO A 343 -40.17 -5.78 -9.52
CA PRO A 343 -39.51 -4.51 -9.23
C PRO A 343 -40.15 -3.79 -8.04
N GLY A 344 -39.33 -3.34 -7.08
CA GLY A 344 -39.81 -2.72 -5.84
C GLY A 344 -40.37 -3.71 -4.82
N ARG A 345 -40.07 -5.01 -4.95
CA ARG A 345 -40.36 -6.05 -3.95
C ARG A 345 -39.12 -6.89 -3.68
N ILE A 346 -39.11 -7.51 -2.51
CA ILE A 346 -38.09 -8.47 -2.09
C ILE A 346 -38.70 -9.87 -2.20
N GLN A 347 -38.09 -10.73 -3.02
CA GLN A 347 -38.51 -12.10 -3.22
C GLN A 347 -37.59 -13.05 -2.45
N ILE A 348 -38.16 -13.87 -1.57
CA ILE A 348 -37.42 -14.81 -0.75
C ILE A 348 -37.88 -16.25 -1.00
N SER A 349 -36.95 -17.21 -0.91
CA SER A 349 -37.31 -18.64 -0.92
C SER A 349 -38.00 -19.09 0.36
N GLU A 350 -38.65 -20.24 0.31
CA GLU A 350 -39.20 -20.93 1.48
C GLU A 350 -38.17 -21.17 2.59
N THR A 351 -36.93 -21.56 2.27
CA THR A 351 -35.89 -21.76 3.30
C THR A 351 -35.55 -20.46 4.04
N THR A 352 -35.44 -19.34 3.33
CA THR A 352 -35.27 -18.01 3.95
C THR A 352 -36.50 -17.60 4.76
N TYR A 353 -37.71 -17.87 4.25
CA TYR A 353 -38.96 -17.60 4.97
C TYR A 353 -39.00 -18.32 6.32
N GLU A 354 -38.62 -19.60 6.37
CA GLU A 354 -38.60 -20.38 7.61
C GLU A 354 -37.65 -19.80 8.66
N LEU A 355 -36.51 -19.24 8.24
CA LEU A 355 -35.56 -18.55 9.12
C LEU A 355 -36.08 -17.21 9.65
N LEU A 356 -37.04 -16.59 8.94
CA LEU A 356 -37.57 -15.25 9.20
C LEU A 356 -38.99 -15.23 9.78
N ARG A 357 -39.63 -16.39 9.95
CA ARG A 357 -41.08 -16.56 10.11
C ARG A 357 -41.73 -15.68 11.20
N ASP A 358 -40.99 -15.35 12.25
CA ASP A 358 -41.49 -14.56 13.39
C ASP A 358 -41.02 -13.09 13.38
N ARG A 359 -40.24 -12.68 12.39
CA ARG A 359 -39.48 -11.41 12.42
C ARG A 359 -39.86 -10.42 11.31
N THR A 360 -40.43 -10.90 10.21
CA THR A 360 -40.63 -10.07 9.01
C THR A 360 -42.07 -10.09 8.50
N LYS A 361 -42.51 -8.96 7.92
CA LYS A 361 -43.84 -8.86 7.30
C LYS A 361 -43.79 -9.47 5.90
N ILE A 362 -44.52 -10.55 5.71
CA ILE A 362 -44.54 -11.31 4.45
C ILE A 362 -45.95 -11.21 3.87
N GLU A 363 -46.06 -10.65 2.67
CA GLU A 363 -47.34 -10.28 2.08
C GLU A 363 -48.10 -11.48 1.53
N THR A 364 -47.42 -12.29 0.71
CA THR A 364 -48.07 -13.34 -0.10
C THR A 364 -47.03 -14.36 -0.56
N SER A 365 -47.45 -15.63 -0.60
CA SER A 365 -46.70 -16.68 -1.29
C SER A 365 -47.10 -16.74 -2.76
N ARG A 366 -46.14 -17.04 -3.62
CA ARG A 366 -46.34 -17.23 -5.06
C ARG A 366 -45.55 -18.43 -5.55
N THR A 367 -46.09 -19.11 -6.55
CA THR A 367 -45.37 -20.17 -7.24
C THR A 367 -44.64 -19.58 -8.44
N VAL A 368 -43.34 -19.87 -8.56
CA VAL A 368 -42.49 -19.43 -9.68
C VAL A 368 -41.88 -20.66 -10.33
N ASP A 369 -41.94 -20.76 -11.65
CA ASP A 369 -41.23 -21.81 -12.38
C ASP A 369 -39.76 -21.43 -12.54
N VAL A 370 -38.90 -22.08 -11.77
CA VAL A 370 -37.47 -21.80 -11.72
C VAL A 370 -36.75 -22.85 -12.57
N LYS A 371 -36.11 -22.42 -13.66
CA LYS A 371 -35.42 -23.30 -14.63
C LYS A 371 -34.54 -24.36 -13.96
N GLY A 372 -34.85 -25.65 -14.07
CA GLY A 372 -34.05 -26.73 -13.48
C GLY A 372 -34.36 -27.04 -12.01
N LYS A 373 -35.30 -26.33 -11.40
CA LYS A 373 -35.94 -26.64 -10.11
C LYS A 373 -37.43 -26.95 -10.26
N GLY A 374 -38.07 -26.44 -11.31
CA GLY A 374 -39.51 -26.54 -11.52
C GLY A 374 -40.26 -25.50 -10.68
N LEU A 375 -41.50 -25.83 -10.31
CA LEU A 375 -42.34 -24.95 -9.50
C LEU A 375 -41.79 -24.83 -8.07
N MET A 376 -41.45 -23.60 -7.67
CA MET A 376 -40.99 -23.27 -6.32
C MET A 376 -41.96 -22.32 -5.64
N THR A 377 -42.26 -22.58 -4.37
CA THR A 377 -42.95 -21.63 -3.49
C THR A 377 -41.95 -20.55 -3.07
N THR A 378 -42.33 -19.30 -3.30
CA THR A 378 -41.54 -18.11 -2.95
C THR A 378 -42.45 -17.13 -2.24
N TYR A 379 -41.85 -16.21 -1.49
CA TYR A 379 -42.59 -15.25 -0.69
C TYR A 379 -42.16 -13.84 -1.07
N LEU A 380 -43.12 -12.91 -1.08
CA LEU A 380 -42.84 -11.49 -1.27
C LEU A 380 -42.98 -10.79 0.07
N SER A 381 -41.95 -10.03 0.43
CA SER A 381 -41.98 -9.18 1.63
C SER A 381 -42.22 -7.71 1.27
N TYR A 382 -42.89 -7.00 2.19
CA TYR A 382 -43.29 -5.60 2.06
C TYR A 382 -42.14 -4.65 2.38
N GLU A 383 -41.86 -3.74 1.43
CA GLU A 383 -41.90 -2.28 1.66
C GLU A 383 -42.07 -1.47 0.37
#